data_AF-A0AAF0UJ52-F1
#
_entry.id   AF-A0AAF0UJ52-F1
#
_cell.length_a   1.000
_cell.length_b   1.000
_cell.length_c   1.000
_cell.angle_alpha   90.00
_cell.angle_beta   90.00
_cell.angle_gamma   90.00
#
_symmetry.space_group_name_H-M   'P 1'
#
loop_
_entity.id
_entity.type
_entity.pdbx_description
1 polymer ?
#
loop_
_entity_poly.entity_id
_entity_poly.type
_entity_poly.pdbx_seq_one_letter_code
_entity_poly.pdbx_strand_id
1 'polypeptide(L)'
;VKNIISIEEKAIMLKRNAWSNWRLASQKVWVAFNQRTDPELRSIDTGLDFFLEFQPNASSGMGVADHGKNAFLELKRKKVHRYVIFKIDEMKKEVVVEKTGSPAESFDDFTASLPENDCRYAVYDFDFVTSENCQKSKIFFVHWSPATSRIRAKMLYATSKDAFKRELDGFHYEIQATDPTEVDLEVLKDRAH
;
A
#
# COMPACT_ATOMS: atom_id res chain seq x y z
N VAL A 1 -11.55 -34.38 42.29
CA VAL A 1 -11.02 -33.01 42.54
C VAL A 1 -10.98 -32.31 41.19
N LYS A 2 -11.84 -31.31 40.99
CA LYS A 2 -12.07 -30.67 39.68
C LYS A 2 -10.88 -29.75 39.34
N ASN A 3 -10.32 -29.94 38.15
CA ASN A 3 -9.28 -29.10 37.55
C ASN A 3 -9.73 -27.63 37.49
N ILE A 4 -9.26 -26.82 38.44
CA ILE A 4 -9.31 -25.36 38.35
C ILE A 4 -8.04 -24.97 37.60
N ILE A 5 -8.09 -25.03 36.27
CA ILE A 5 -7.11 -24.34 35.43
C ILE A 5 -7.33 -22.85 35.69
N SER A 6 -6.31 -22.17 36.21
CA SER A 6 -6.39 -20.75 36.56
C SER A 6 -6.82 -19.94 35.33
N ILE A 7 -7.61 -18.87 35.53
CA ILE A 7 -8.03 -17.97 34.45
C ILE A 7 -6.81 -17.45 33.68
N GLU A 8 -5.67 -17.31 34.35
CA GLU A 8 -4.38 -16.93 33.74
C GLU A 8 -3.86 -17.99 32.76
N GLU A 9 -3.97 -19.28 33.08
CA GLU A 9 -3.53 -20.37 32.21
C GLU A 9 -4.42 -20.50 30.96
N LYS A 10 -5.73 -20.24 31.11
CA LYS A 10 -6.66 -20.18 29.96
C LYS A 10 -6.35 -18.99 29.06
N ALA A 11 -5.97 -17.84 29.62
CA ALA A 11 -5.55 -16.67 28.86
C ALA A 11 -4.23 -16.90 28.12
N ILE A 12 -3.28 -17.62 28.73
CA ILE A 12 -2.00 -18.01 28.10
C ILE A 12 -2.23 -19.00 26.95
N MET A 13 -3.10 -19.99 27.13
CA MET A 13 -3.47 -20.95 26.08
C MET A 13 -4.19 -20.28 24.90
N LEU A 14 -5.11 -19.34 25.17
CA LEU A 14 -5.78 -18.54 24.14
C LEU A 14 -4.80 -17.64 23.37
N LYS A 15 -3.85 -17.01 24.06
CA LYS A 15 -2.79 -16.21 23.42
C LYS A 15 -1.88 -17.07 22.55
N ARG A 16 -1.50 -18.28 23.00
CA ARG A 16 -0.68 -19.23 22.22
C ARG A 16 -1.43 -19.76 21.00
N ASN A 17 -2.73 -20.06 21.13
CA ASN A 17 -3.53 -20.54 20.01
C ASN A 17 -3.82 -19.44 18.98
N ALA A 18 -4.06 -18.21 19.43
CA ALA A 18 -4.13 -17.04 18.55
C ALA A 18 -2.80 -16.81 17.82
N TRP A 19 -1.66 -16.98 18.52
CA TRP A 19 -0.32 -16.90 17.94
C TRP A 19 -0.05 -17.96 16.87
N SER A 20 -0.42 -19.21 17.11
CA SER A 20 -0.23 -20.31 16.16
C SER A 20 -1.10 -20.15 14.92
N ASN A 21 -2.36 -19.73 15.09
CA ASN A 21 -3.26 -19.42 13.97
C ASN A 21 -2.79 -18.20 13.18
N TRP A 22 -2.22 -17.21 13.85
CA TRP A 22 -1.66 -16.02 13.21
C TRP A 22 -0.37 -16.33 12.44
N ARG A 23 0.51 -17.19 12.98
CA ARG A 23 1.69 -17.70 12.27
C ARG A 23 1.32 -18.42 10.97
N LEU A 24 0.27 -19.25 11.00
CA LEU A 24 -0.26 -19.92 9.80
C LEU A 24 -0.92 -18.95 8.81
N ALA A 25 -1.57 -17.88 9.28
CA ALA A 25 -2.14 -16.84 8.42
C ALA A 25 -1.03 -16.02 7.72
N SER A 26 0.03 -15.65 8.43
CA SER A 26 1.18 -14.92 7.88
C SER A 26 1.98 -15.77 6.90
N GLN A 27 2.09 -17.08 7.15
CA GLN A 27 2.69 -18.03 6.20
C GLN A 27 1.83 -18.21 4.94
N LYS A 28 0.49 -18.16 5.06
CA LYS A 28 -0.43 -18.17 3.91
C LYS A 28 -0.37 -16.88 3.10
N VAL A 29 -0.22 -15.72 3.75
CA VAL A 29 0.01 -14.43 3.07
C VAL A 29 1.35 -14.44 2.33
N TRP A 30 2.40 -14.99 2.94
CA TRP A 30 3.70 -15.18 2.28
C TRP A 30 3.58 -16.15 1.10
N VAL A 31 2.90 -17.30 1.24
CA VAL A 31 2.68 -18.25 0.14
C VAL A 31 1.82 -17.64 -0.97
N ALA A 32 0.80 -16.84 -0.65
CA ALA A 32 -0.04 -16.16 -1.65
C ALA A 32 0.70 -15.02 -2.36
N PHE A 33 1.56 -14.30 -1.66
CA PHE A 33 2.44 -13.26 -2.22
C PHE A 33 3.55 -13.87 -3.10
N ASN A 34 4.07 -15.03 -2.70
CA ASN A 34 5.16 -15.74 -3.39
C ASN A 34 4.69 -16.69 -4.51
N GLN A 35 3.37 -16.82 -4.74
CA GLN A 35 2.80 -17.60 -5.85
C GLN A 35 2.67 -16.80 -7.16
N ARG A 36 2.96 -15.49 -7.16
CA ARG A 36 2.87 -14.63 -8.36
C ARG A 36 4.21 -14.16 -8.92
N THR A 37 5.35 -14.54 -8.35
CA THR A 37 6.66 -14.04 -8.79
C THR A 37 7.67 -15.16 -9.04
N ASP A 38 8.44 -14.95 -10.10
CA ASP A 38 9.54 -15.71 -10.72
C ASP A 38 10.25 -16.82 -9.89
N PRO A 39 10.39 -18.05 -10.43
CA PRO A 39 11.09 -19.16 -9.76
C PRO A 39 12.59 -18.93 -9.44
N GLU A 40 13.24 -17.91 -9.99
CA GLU A 40 14.68 -17.65 -9.77
C GLU A 40 15.03 -17.08 -8.38
N LEU A 41 14.05 -16.53 -7.65
CA LEU A 41 14.26 -15.91 -6.32
C LEU A 41 14.25 -16.89 -5.13
N ARG A 42 14.21 -18.20 -5.38
CA ARG A 42 14.19 -19.25 -4.33
C ARG A 42 15.52 -19.44 -3.58
N SER A 43 16.61 -18.80 -3.99
CA SER A 43 17.96 -19.07 -3.45
C SER A 43 18.48 -18.09 -2.39
N ILE A 44 17.75 -16.99 -2.10
CA ILE A 44 18.17 -16.01 -1.08
C ILE A 44 17.41 -16.23 0.23
N ASP A 45 17.93 -17.15 1.05
CA ASP A 45 17.46 -17.50 2.41
C ASP A 45 17.43 -16.29 3.39
N THR A 46 18.02 -15.17 3.01
CA THR A 46 18.05 -13.90 3.76
C THR A 46 16.67 -13.24 3.94
N GLY A 47 15.66 -13.63 3.14
CA GLY A 47 14.32 -13.05 3.21
C GLY A 47 13.47 -13.55 4.37
N LEU A 48 13.66 -14.80 4.81
CA LEU A 48 12.86 -15.41 5.87
C LEU A 48 13.33 -14.96 7.26
N ASP A 49 14.64 -14.84 7.46
CA ASP A 49 15.23 -14.35 8.72
C ASP A 49 14.88 -12.88 8.97
N PHE A 50 14.92 -12.04 7.93
CA PHE A 50 14.48 -10.64 8.04
C PHE A 50 12.96 -10.52 8.32
N PHE A 51 12.16 -11.47 7.81
CA PHE A 51 10.72 -11.54 8.09
C PHE A 51 10.40 -12.03 9.51
N LEU A 52 11.26 -12.87 10.11
CA LEU A 52 11.14 -13.31 11.51
C LEU A 52 11.64 -12.24 12.50
N GLU A 53 12.56 -11.37 12.10
CA GLU A 53 13.06 -10.27 12.93
C GLU A 53 12.08 -9.09 13.01
N PHE A 54 11.17 -8.94 12.04
CA PHE A 54 10.09 -7.94 12.08
C PHE A 54 8.86 -8.47 12.83
N GLN A 55 8.85 -8.26 14.16
CA GLN A 55 7.72 -8.53 15.04
C GLN A 55 6.41 -7.85 14.56
N PRO A 56 5.22 -8.48 14.72
CA PRO A 56 3.93 -7.93 14.30
C PRO A 56 3.41 -6.74 15.09
N ASN A 57 4.15 -6.31 16.12
CA ASN A 57 3.82 -5.10 16.88
C ASN A 57 4.39 -3.82 16.25
N ALA A 58 5.06 -3.92 15.11
CA ALA A 58 5.45 -2.75 14.33
C ALA A 58 4.23 -2.22 13.56
N SER A 59 3.31 -1.52 14.22
CA SER A 59 2.88 -0.27 13.58
C SER A 59 4.18 0.47 13.34
N SER A 60 4.57 0.73 12.10
CA SER A 60 5.86 1.32 11.75
C SER A 60 6.08 2.72 12.38
N GLY A 61 5.13 3.20 13.20
CA GLY A 61 5.10 4.52 13.77
C GLY A 61 4.97 5.58 12.69
N MET A 62 4.64 5.16 11.46
CA MET A 62 4.64 6.00 10.28
C MET A 62 3.45 6.94 10.36
N GLY A 63 3.76 8.19 10.70
CA GLY A 63 2.81 9.29 10.64
C GLY A 63 2.52 9.70 9.19
N VAL A 64 1.56 10.60 9.02
CA VAL A 64 1.27 11.23 7.73
C VAL A 64 1.40 12.71 7.92
N ALA A 65 2.29 13.34 7.16
CA ALA A 65 2.49 14.78 7.26
C ALA A 65 1.20 15.53 6.92
N ASP A 66 0.91 16.61 7.64
CA ASP A 66 -0.30 17.42 7.42
C ASP A 66 -0.40 17.96 5.99
N HIS A 67 0.75 18.30 5.39
CA HIS A 67 0.83 18.69 3.99
C HIS A 67 0.33 17.57 3.05
N GLY A 68 0.58 16.30 3.38
CA GLY A 68 0.08 15.16 2.62
C GLY A 68 -1.43 15.02 2.68
N LYS A 69 -2.02 15.22 3.87
CA LYS A 69 -3.49 15.23 4.03
C LYS A 69 -4.12 16.39 3.28
N ASN A 70 -3.51 17.57 3.35
CA ASN A 70 -3.98 18.76 2.62
C ASN A 70 -3.92 18.55 1.10
N ALA A 71 -2.81 18.05 0.56
CA ALA A 71 -2.68 17.77 -0.88
C ALA A 71 -3.75 16.80 -1.38
N PHE A 72 -4.07 15.76 -0.61
CA PHE A 72 -5.16 14.84 -0.93
C PHE A 72 -6.54 15.52 -0.90
N LEU A 73 -6.80 16.37 0.10
CA LEU A 73 -8.06 17.13 0.17
C LEU A 73 -8.21 18.10 -1.01
N GLU A 74 -7.12 18.72 -1.46
CA GLU A 74 -7.12 19.61 -2.62
C GLU A 74 -7.38 18.86 -3.92
N LEU A 75 -6.80 17.68 -4.10
CA LEU A 75 -7.12 16.77 -5.20
C LEU A 75 -8.62 16.38 -5.16
N LYS A 76 -9.11 15.92 -4.00
CA LYS A 76 -10.49 15.40 -3.85
C LYS A 76 -11.55 16.48 -4.06
N ARG A 77 -11.39 17.66 -3.46
CA ARG A 77 -12.43 18.71 -3.41
C ARG A 77 -12.26 19.76 -4.49
N LYS A 78 -11.05 20.28 -4.64
CA LYS A 78 -10.79 21.43 -5.53
C LYS A 78 -10.40 20.99 -6.95
N LYS A 79 -10.05 19.71 -7.14
CA LYS A 79 -9.56 19.16 -8.42
C LYS A 79 -8.35 19.95 -8.96
N VAL A 80 -7.54 20.48 -8.05
CA VAL A 80 -6.33 21.28 -8.36
C VAL A 80 -5.16 20.39 -8.75
N HIS A 81 -5.21 19.10 -8.40
CA HIS A 81 -4.18 18.13 -8.75
C HIS A 81 -4.80 16.93 -9.46
N ARG A 82 -4.19 16.50 -10.57
CA ARG A 82 -4.57 15.25 -11.25
C ARG A 82 -4.12 14.03 -10.45
N TYR A 83 -2.91 14.11 -9.89
CA TYR A 83 -2.34 13.07 -9.06
C TYR A 83 -1.47 13.66 -7.96
N VAL A 84 -1.23 12.89 -6.90
CA VAL A 84 -0.28 13.21 -5.84
C VAL A 84 0.54 11.97 -5.54
N ILE A 85 1.86 12.11 -5.56
CA ILE A 85 2.82 11.05 -5.22
C ILE A 85 3.37 11.33 -3.83
N PHE A 86 3.40 10.27 -3.04
CA PHE A 86 3.89 10.25 -1.68
C PHE A 86 5.05 9.26 -1.56
N LYS A 87 6.00 9.63 -0.70
CA LYS A 87 7.10 8.77 -0.29
C LYS A 87 7.14 8.65 1.23
N ILE A 88 7.70 7.54 1.69
CA ILE A 88 8.04 7.35 3.09
C ILE A 88 9.40 8.00 3.34
N ASP A 89 9.44 8.96 4.26
CA ASP A 89 10.68 9.47 4.82
C ASP A 89 11.03 8.65 6.08
N GLU A 90 11.97 7.72 5.94
CA GLU A 90 12.43 6.86 7.05
C GLU A 90 13.02 7.67 8.22
N MET A 91 13.63 8.83 7.95
CA MET A 91 14.26 9.64 9.01
C MET A 91 13.20 10.31 9.89
N LYS A 92 12.16 10.84 9.26
CA LYS A 92 11.05 11.49 9.96
C LYS A 92 10.00 10.50 10.45
N LYS A 93 10.03 9.26 9.95
CA LYS A 93 8.99 8.26 10.12
C LYS A 93 7.62 8.80 9.72
N GLU A 94 7.57 9.49 8.58
CA GLU A 94 6.33 10.08 8.07
C GLU A 94 6.18 9.87 6.56
N VAL A 95 4.93 9.75 6.12
CA VAL A 95 4.58 9.82 4.70
C VAL A 95 4.49 11.28 4.29
N VAL A 96 5.30 11.67 3.31
CA VAL A 96 5.41 13.05 2.81
C VAL A 96 5.07 13.10 1.32
N VAL A 97 4.59 14.27 0.87
CA VAL A 97 4.37 14.53 -0.55
C VAL A 97 5.72 14.63 -1.25
N GLU A 98 5.89 13.86 -2.32
CA GLU A 98 7.06 13.95 -3.20
C GLU A 98 6.77 14.84 -4.40
N LYS A 99 5.62 14.63 -5.05
CA LYS A 99 5.21 15.39 -6.24
C LYS A 99 3.70 15.58 -6.25
N THR A 100 3.25 16.74 -6.68
CA THR A 100 1.85 16.99 -7.05
C THR A 100 1.77 17.22 -8.56
N GLY A 101 0.80 16.59 -9.20
CA GLY A 101 0.58 16.73 -10.63
C GLY A 101 -0.42 17.83 -10.95
N SER A 102 -0.17 18.59 -12.01
CA SER A 102 -1.09 19.63 -12.50
C SER A 102 -2.34 19.00 -13.14
N PRO A 103 -3.51 19.65 -13.17
CA PRO A 103 -4.70 19.12 -13.86
C PRO A 103 -4.48 18.90 -15.36
N ALA A 104 -3.51 19.61 -15.94
CA ALA A 104 -3.11 19.50 -17.35
C ALA A 104 -2.14 18.35 -17.64
N GLU A 105 -1.54 17.74 -16.61
CA GLU A 105 -0.67 16.59 -16.80
C GLU A 105 -1.51 15.35 -17.13
N SER A 106 -0.94 14.53 -18.02
CA SER A 106 -1.54 13.30 -18.51
C SER A 106 -1.20 12.12 -17.61
N PHE A 107 -1.79 10.97 -17.94
CA PHE A 107 -1.46 9.72 -17.26
C PHE A 107 -0.02 9.26 -17.54
N ASP A 108 0.51 9.53 -18.73
CA ASP A 108 1.89 9.20 -19.09
C ASP A 108 2.89 10.02 -18.26
N ASP A 109 2.56 11.29 -17.95
CA ASP A 109 3.38 12.11 -17.05
C ASP A 109 3.36 11.56 -15.61
N PHE A 110 2.24 10.98 -15.20
CA PHE A 110 2.12 10.30 -13.91
C PHE A 110 2.99 9.06 -13.86
N THR A 111 2.88 8.15 -14.83
CA THR A 111 3.68 6.91 -14.86
C THR A 111 5.17 7.21 -15.01
N ALA A 112 5.55 8.20 -15.82
CA ALA A 112 6.93 8.67 -15.96
C ALA A 112 7.52 9.26 -14.66
N SER A 113 6.66 9.70 -13.73
CA SER A 113 7.10 10.21 -12.43
C SER A 113 7.26 9.15 -11.35
N LEU A 114 6.90 7.88 -11.63
CA LEU A 114 7.12 6.76 -10.74
C LEU A 114 8.54 6.21 -10.91
N PRO A 115 9.32 6.02 -9.82
CA PRO A 115 10.69 5.54 -9.92
C PRO A 115 10.74 4.04 -10.18
N GLU A 116 11.62 3.60 -11.09
CA GLU A 116 11.79 2.17 -11.39
C GLU A 116 12.41 1.37 -10.23
N ASN A 117 13.19 2.02 -9.36
CA ASN A 117 14.01 1.32 -8.35
C ASN A 117 13.55 1.52 -6.90
N ASP A 118 12.41 2.16 -6.69
CA ASP A 118 11.92 2.46 -5.35
C ASP A 118 10.38 2.44 -5.27
N CYS A 119 9.84 2.29 -4.06
CA CYS A 119 8.40 2.20 -3.83
C CYS A 119 7.78 3.59 -3.62
N ARG A 120 6.54 3.78 -4.06
CA ARG A 120 5.77 5.02 -3.85
C ARG A 120 4.31 4.71 -3.55
N TYR A 121 3.64 5.63 -2.86
CA TYR A 121 2.18 5.68 -2.91
C TYR A 121 1.78 6.81 -3.84
N ALA A 122 0.70 6.62 -4.57
CA ALA A 122 0.12 7.69 -5.35
C ALA A 122 -1.40 7.66 -5.21
N VAL A 123 -1.99 8.84 -5.39
CA VAL A 123 -3.41 9.00 -5.57
C VAL A 123 -3.62 9.64 -6.93
N TYR A 124 -4.46 9.03 -7.75
CA TYR A 124 -4.77 9.49 -9.09
C TYR A 124 -6.28 9.74 -9.22
N ASP A 125 -6.67 10.91 -9.71
CA ASP A 125 -8.06 11.25 -9.99
C ASP A 125 -8.37 10.99 -11.47
N PHE A 126 -9.10 9.91 -11.72
CA PHE A 126 -9.51 9.51 -13.06
C PHE A 126 -10.90 10.07 -13.37
N ASP A 127 -10.95 11.01 -14.30
CA ASP A 127 -12.19 11.54 -14.88
C ASP A 127 -12.61 10.72 -16.11
N PHE A 128 -13.90 10.44 -16.18
CA PHE A 128 -14.50 9.74 -17.32
C PHE A 128 -15.86 10.32 -17.64
N VAL A 129 -16.24 10.23 -18.92
CA VAL A 129 -17.54 10.66 -19.41
C VAL A 129 -18.39 9.41 -19.63
N THR A 130 -19.55 9.35 -18.98
CA THR A 130 -20.51 8.25 -19.19
C THR A 130 -21.24 8.45 -20.53
N SER A 131 -21.85 7.39 -21.08
CA SER A 131 -22.68 7.45 -22.30
C SER A 131 -23.79 8.50 -22.27
N GLU A 132 -24.25 8.89 -21.07
CA GLU A 132 -25.23 9.97 -20.83
C GLU A 132 -24.59 11.37 -20.82
N ASN A 133 -23.35 11.50 -21.30
CA ASN A 133 -22.55 12.73 -21.31
C ASN A 133 -22.39 13.39 -19.92
N CYS A 134 -22.49 12.58 -18.87
CA CYS A 134 -22.24 13.00 -17.49
C CYS A 134 -20.77 12.77 -17.13
N GLN A 135 -20.09 13.83 -16.72
CA GLN A 135 -18.70 13.75 -16.25
C GLN A 135 -18.68 13.23 -14.82
N LYS A 136 -17.99 12.11 -14.61
CA LYS A 136 -17.77 11.50 -13.30
C LYS A 136 -16.27 11.41 -13.05
N SER A 137 -15.89 11.30 -11.78
CA SER A 137 -14.50 11.08 -11.39
C SER A 137 -14.42 10.01 -10.32
N LYS A 138 -13.38 9.18 -10.39
CA LYS A 138 -13.07 8.14 -9.42
C LYS A 138 -11.61 8.32 -9.00
N ILE A 139 -11.41 8.32 -7.68
CA ILE A 139 -10.08 8.44 -7.08
C ILE A 139 -9.50 7.06 -6.86
N PHE A 140 -8.31 6.82 -7.40
CA PHE A 140 -7.57 5.58 -7.29
C PHE A 140 -6.36 5.77 -6.37
N PHE A 141 -6.22 4.87 -5.41
CA PHE A 141 -5.00 4.74 -4.61
C PHE A 141 -4.09 3.70 -5.27
N VAL A 142 -2.87 4.10 -5.62
CA VAL A 142 -1.87 3.26 -6.28
C VAL A 142 -0.73 3.00 -5.30
N HIS A 143 -0.48 1.73 -5.03
CA HIS A 143 0.71 1.26 -4.33
C HIS A 143 1.73 0.78 -5.37
N TRP A 144 2.72 1.62 -5.61
CA TRP A 144 3.81 1.37 -6.56
C TRP A 144 4.96 0.65 -5.86
N SER A 145 5.28 -0.56 -6.32
CA SER A 145 6.32 -1.40 -5.72
C SER A 145 7.05 -2.23 -6.78
N PRO A 146 8.03 -1.63 -7.49
CA PRO A 146 8.67 -2.31 -8.60
C PRO A 146 9.54 -3.49 -8.16
N ALA A 147 9.73 -4.45 -9.08
CA ALA A 147 10.45 -5.69 -8.80
C ALA A 147 11.92 -5.44 -8.39
N THR A 148 12.54 -4.40 -8.92
CA THR A 148 13.94 -4.00 -8.63
C THR A 148 14.11 -3.25 -7.31
N SER A 149 13.02 -2.82 -6.66
CA SER A 149 13.07 -2.16 -5.34
C SER A 149 13.69 -3.05 -4.27
N ARG A 150 14.38 -2.41 -3.31
CA ARG A 150 14.98 -3.10 -2.16
C ARG A 150 13.91 -3.80 -1.33
N ILE A 151 14.20 -5.03 -0.89
CA ILE A 151 13.28 -5.86 -0.07
C ILE A 151 12.79 -5.09 1.17
N ARG A 152 13.71 -4.41 1.87
CA ARG A 152 13.37 -3.58 3.03
C ARG A 152 12.37 -2.47 2.70
N ALA A 153 12.54 -1.79 1.56
CA ALA A 153 11.62 -0.74 1.13
C ALA A 153 10.23 -1.32 0.82
N LYS A 154 10.17 -2.43 0.07
CA LYS A 154 8.91 -3.14 -0.21
C LYS A 154 8.17 -3.51 1.07
N MET A 155 8.89 -4.06 2.06
CA MET A 155 8.30 -4.39 3.36
C MET A 155 7.81 -3.16 4.12
N LEU A 156 8.60 -2.08 4.15
CA LEU A 156 8.21 -0.84 4.82
C LEU A 156 6.95 -0.22 4.21
N TYR A 157 6.87 -0.16 2.88
CA TYR A 157 5.69 0.33 2.17
C TYR A 157 4.50 -0.62 2.30
N ALA A 158 4.70 -1.94 2.29
CA ALA A 158 3.60 -2.88 2.49
C ALA A 158 3.00 -2.76 3.92
N THR A 159 3.84 -2.67 4.94
CA THR A 159 3.41 -2.61 6.35
C THR A 159 2.83 -1.25 6.75
N SER A 160 3.30 -0.16 6.15
CA SER A 160 2.82 1.20 6.45
C SER A 160 1.55 1.59 5.68
N LYS A 161 1.18 0.82 4.65
CA LYS A 161 0.07 1.09 3.74
C LYS A 161 -1.26 1.28 4.48
N ASP A 162 -1.60 0.36 5.37
CA ASP A 162 -2.91 0.39 6.04
C ASP A 162 -3.04 1.58 7.01
N ALA A 163 -1.94 2.01 7.62
CA ALA A 163 -1.92 3.23 8.42
C ALA A 163 -2.18 4.46 7.55
N PHE A 164 -1.48 4.57 6.41
CA PHE A 164 -1.64 5.69 5.48
C PHE A 164 -3.05 5.75 4.88
N LYS A 165 -3.61 4.60 4.48
CA LYS A 165 -4.96 4.53 3.91
C LYS A 165 -6.06 5.02 4.85
N ARG A 166 -5.92 4.79 6.16
CA ARG A 166 -6.91 5.27 7.15
C ARG A 166 -6.94 6.79 7.25
N GLU A 167 -5.83 7.46 6.96
CA GLU A 167 -5.75 8.92 6.93
C GLU A 167 -6.29 9.51 5.62
N LEU A 168 -6.26 8.73 4.54
CA LEU A 168 -6.78 9.11 3.23
C LEU A 168 -8.21 8.58 3.03
N ASP A 169 -9.19 9.18 3.70
CA ASP A 169 -10.58 8.75 3.55
C ASP A 169 -11.23 9.22 2.22
N GLY A 170 -11.75 8.26 1.44
CA GLY A 170 -12.55 8.49 0.24
C GLY A 170 -11.84 8.34 -1.11
N PHE A 171 -10.80 7.50 -1.19
CA PHE A 171 -10.46 6.84 -2.46
C PHE A 171 -11.46 5.70 -2.74
N HIS A 172 -11.71 5.41 -4.01
CA HIS A 172 -12.73 4.45 -4.44
C HIS A 172 -12.14 3.06 -4.68
N TYR A 173 -10.94 3.01 -5.24
CA TYR A 173 -10.27 1.75 -5.61
C TYR A 173 -8.81 1.77 -5.19
N GLU A 174 -8.30 0.60 -4.83
CA GLU A 174 -6.87 0.35 -4.59
C GLU A 174 -6.29 -0.47 -5.76
N ILE A 175 -5.13 -0.05 -6.24
CA ILE A 175 -4.32 -0.73 -7.23
C ILE A 175 -2.95 -0.97 -6.62
N GLN A 176 -2.41 -2.17 -6.86
CA GLN A 176 -1.01 -2.47 -6.59
C GLN A 176 -0.37 -2.77 -7.93
N ALA A 177 0.76 -2.14 -8.18
CA ALA A 177 1.48 -2.30 -9.43
C ALA A 177 2.97 -2.43 -9.17
N THR A 178 3.57 -3.30 -9.96
CA THR A 178 4.99 -3.63 -9.95
C THR A 178 5.69 -3.17 -11.22
N ASP A 179 4.93 -2.85 -12.26
CA ASP A 179 5.44 -2.31 -13.52
C ASP A 179 4.58 -1.11 -13.98
N PRO A 180 5.13 -0.06 -14.60
CA PRO A 180 4.33 1.08 -15.04
C PRO A 180 3.27 0.66 -16.06
N THR A 181 3.51 -0.43 -16.80
CA THR A 181 2.52 -1.01 -17.72
C THR A 181 1.35 -1.71 -17.01
N GLU A 182 1.48 -2.11 -15.75
CA GLU A 182 0.37 -2.64 -14.94
C GLU A 182 -0.52 -1.52 -14.38
N VAL A 183 0.04 -0.32 -14.26
CA VAL A 183 -0.74 0.91 -14.04
C VAL A 183 -1.23 1.34 -15.41
N ASP A 184 -2.18 0.62 -16.00
CA ASP A 184 -2.74 0.97 -17.30
C ASP A 184 -4.07 1.73 -17.14
N LEU A 185 -4.29 2.70 -18.03
CA LEU A 185 -5.55 3.42 -18.18
C LEU A 185 -6.72 2.45 -18.43
N GLU A 186 -6.46 1.32 -19.09
CA GLU A 186 -7.48 0.30 -19.33
C GLU A 186 -7.97 -0.36 -18.04
N VAL A 187 -7.06 -0.65 -17.10
CA VAL A 187 -7.41 -1.19 -15.77
C VAL A 187 -8.20 -0.17 -14.95
N LEU A 188 -7.85 1.12 -15.08
CA LEU A 188 -8.61 2.20 -14.45
C LEU A 188 -10.01 2.33 -15.04
N LYS A 189 -10.14 2.26 -16.37
CA LYS A 189 -11.41 2.32 -17.09
C LYS A 189 -12.31 1.14 -16.76
N ASP A 190 -11.79 -0.08 -16.77
CA ASP A 190 -12.54 -1.30 -16.47
C ASP A 190 -13.14 -1.25 -15.06
N ARG A 191 -12.39 -0.75 -14.08
CA ARG A 191 -12.89 -0.55 -12.71
C ARG A 191 -13.77 0.69 -12.55
N ALA A 192 -13.68 1.64 -13.49
CA ALA A 192 -14.47 2.86 -13.47
C ALA A 192 -15.89 2.65 -14.03
N HIS A 193 -16.08 1.70 -14.93
CA HIS A 193 -17.38 1.37 -15.52
C HIS A 193 -18.25 0.46 -14.66
#